data_AF-A0A4R8XF39-F1
#
_entry.id   AF-A0A4R8XF39-F1
#
_cell.length_a   1.000
_cell.length_b   1.000
_cell.length_c   1.000
_cell.angle_alpha   90.00
_cell.angle_beta   90.00
_cell.angle_gamma   90.00
#
_symmetry.space_group_name_H-M   'P 1'
#
loop_
_entity.id
_entity.type
_entity.pdbx_description
1 polymer ?
#
loop_
_entity_poly.entity_id
_entity_poly.type
_entity_poly.pdbx_seq_one_letter_code
_entity_poly.pdbx_strand_id
1 'polypeptide(L)'
;MSHRARTAGGAVAITLAILLSGCAGLPAATDAPIAHLVEGVDCQAPNLNLDIAVQEGVPTQTDLTAEHPAAPEPGRVPTDFNPVAAYRCTFFGSLDDAQGRWSAVQVETLEGDFGALLSALAEPSDQAGPNQACTADMELVPTLWLQNSNGEALRAAWPRTSCGKTKPATHTALDELELTDTTLLPLVLQVTREALDANCAMTAGTPEQSLLFGGMGLQTFPDGMSDGAEPTTIPASPAEAPSLAGVDGASVCVYTVDLQQDPDLSELNSVAGIDDLALGAMMNLQFGTFAGASTLEADAASLLAAAASASQAPECSTDPTRFAVLWPERAGTRLDTSIQVELDGCQRLFLPGSHALVPAPELLNILQ
;
A
#
# COMPACT_ATOMS: atom_id res chain seq x y z
N MET A 1 -84.21 0.46 8.03
CA MET A 1 -83.66 1.84 7.95
C MET A 1 -82.55 1.96 9.00
N SER A 2 -81.35 2.35 8.55
CA SER A 2 -80.15 2.76 9.32
C SER A 2 -79.57 1.86 10.42
N HIS A 3 -78.42 1.21 10.15
CA HIS A 3 -77.09 1.63 10.64
C HIS A 3 -75.94 0.67 10.26
N ARG A 4 -74.76 1.27 10.02
CA ARG A 4 -73.36 0.74 10.10
C ARG A 4 -72.89 -0.20 8.96
N ALA A 5 -71.66 -0.15 8.43
CA ALA A 5 -70.47 0.65 8.69
C ALA A 5 -69.48 0.58 7.49
N ARG A 6 -68.94 1.74 7.09
CA ARG A 6 -67.52 2.08 6.82
C ARG A 6 -66.54 0.96 6.39
N THR A 7 -65.85 1.20 5.27
CA THR A 7 -64.37 1.33 5.24
C THR A 7 -63.92 2.12 4.01
N ALA A 8 -62.93 2.98 4.23
CA ALA A 8 -62.32 3.90 3.28
C ALA A 8 -61.24 3.20 2.43
N GLY A 9 -61.10 3.61 1.17
CA GLY A 9 -59.96 3.26 0.30
C GLY A 9 -59.34 4.53 -0.26
N GLY A 10 -58.28 5.02 0.39
CA GLY A 10 -57.44 6.09 -0.12
C GLY A 10 -56.28 5.49 -0.92
N ALA A 11 -56.17 5.86 -2.20
CA ALA A 11 -55.04 5.50 -3.05
C ALA A 11 -53.82 6.38 -2.70
N VAL A 12 -52.75 5.77 -2.21
CA VAL A 12 -51.44 6.41 -2.04
C VAL A 12 -50.61 6.07 -3.28
N ALA A 13 -50.34 7.07 -4.10
CA ALA A 13 -49.35 7.00 -5.16
C ALA A 13 -47.96 7.09 -4.53
N ILE A 14 -47.16 6.02 -4.66
CA ILE A 14 -45.77 5.98 -4.22
C ILE A 14 -44.92 6.52 -5.36
N THR A 15 -44.45 7.76 -5.23
CA THR A 15 -43.45 8.35 -6.11
C THR A 15 -42.08 7.76 -5.73
N LEU A 16 -41.52 6.95 -6.63
CA LEU A 16 -40.20 6.34 -6.47
C LEU A 16 -39.12 7.42 -6.66
N ALA A 17 -38.60 7.95 -5.56
CA ALA A 17 -37.45 8.85 -5.57
C ALA A 17 -36.17 8.03 -5.78
N ILE A 18 -35.61 8.10 -6.99
CA ILE A 18 -34.31 7.53 -7.32
C ILE A 18 -33.25 8.39 -6.60
N LEU A 19 -32.64 7.83 -5.55
CA LEU A 19 -31.49 8.41 -4.87
C LEU A 19 -30.26 8.28 -5.78
N LEU A 20 -30.00 9.31 -6.59
CA LEU A 20 -28.69 9.57 -7.17
C LEU A 20 -27.77 10.02 -6.02
N SER A 21 -27.14 9.09 -5.34
CA SER A 21 -26.02 9.37 -4.43
C SER A 21 -24.78 9.72 -5.26
N GLY A 22 -24.81 10.88 -5.92
CA GLY A 22 -23.60 11.53 -6.40
C GLY A 22 -22.83 12.06 -5.20
N CYS A 23 -21.53 11.78 -5.15
CA CYS A 23 -20.61 12.26 -4.12
C CYS A 23 -20.89 13.75 -3.82
N ALA A 24 -21.33 14.04 -2.61
CA ALA A 24 -21.45 15.40 -2.15
C ALA A 24 -20.06 16.04 -2.24
N GLY A 25 -19.94 17.09 -3.07
CA GLY A 25 -18.71 17.84 -3.20
C GLY A 25 -18.26 18.34 -1.84
N LEU A 26 -16.98 18.12 -1.53
CA LEU A 26 -16.33 18.72 -0.37
C LEU A 26 -16.58 20.24 -0.39
N PRO A 27 -16.83 20.88 0.77
CA PRO A 27 -17.01 22.32 0.83
C PRO A 27 -15.79 23.01 0.22
N ALA A 28 -16.08 23.96 -0.67
CA ALA A 28 -15.07 24.60 -1.48
C ALA A 28 -14.19 25.56 -0.65
N ALA A 29 -12.89 25.59 -1.00
CA ALA A 29 -11.83 26.28 -0.26
C ALA A 29 -11.72 27.78 -0.57
N THR A 30 -12.83 28.53 -0.54
CA THR A 30 -12.76 30.01 -0.56
C THR A 30 -12.37 30.61 0.80
N ASP A 31 -12.46 29.83 1.88
CA ASP A 31 -12.20 30.26 3.27
C ASP A 31 -11.07 29.48 3.96
N ALA A 32 -10.02 29.07 3.23
CA ALA A 32 -8.86 28.52 3.90
C ALA A 32 -8.35 29.55 4.94
N PRO A 33 -8.18 29.16 6.22
CA PRO A 33 -7.69 30.08 7.24
C PRO A 33 -6.31 30.61 6.84
N ILE A 34 -5.93 31.76 7.42
CA ILE A 34 -4.55 32.22 7.27
C ILE A 34 -3.62 31.15 7.86
N ALA A 35 -2.54 30.83 7.15
CA ALA A 35 -1.59 29.82 7.56
C ALA A 35 -0.95 30.19 8.91
N HIS A 36 -0.72 29.18 9.75
CA HIS A 36 -0.05 29.38 11.02
C HIS A 36 1.45 29.47 10.82
N LEU A 37 2.07 30.47 11.46
CA LEU A 37 3.52 30.60 11.54
C LEU A 37 4.06 29.66 12.61
N VAL A 38 5.12 28.93 12.26
CA VAL A 38 5.87 28.04 13.15
C VAL A 38 7.37 28.30 13.00
N GLU A 39 8.13 27.76 13.94
CA GLU A 39 9.58 27.82 13.89
C GLU A 39 10.12 26.80 12.89
N GLY A 40 10.62 27.29 11.75
CA GLY A 40 11.26 26.45 10.73
C GLY A 40 10.31 25.55 9.93
N VAL A 41 10.90 24.93 8.91
CA VAL A 41 10.23 23.96 8.04
C VAL A 41 10.44 22.56 8.57
N ASP A 42 9.37 21.77 8.60
CA ASP A 42 9.43 20.36 8.96
C ASP A 42 8.71 19.51 7.91
N CYS A 43 9.49 18.89 7.02
CA CYS A 43 8.99 17.93 6.03
C CYS A 43 8.87 16.50 6.59
N GLN A 44 9.34 16.23 7.81
CA GLN A 44 9.29 14.92 8.47
C GLN A 44 8.18 14.84 9.53
N ALA A 45 7.34 15.86 9.64
CA ALA A 45 6.21 15.86 10.56
C ALA A 45 5.25 14.66 10.31
N PRO A 46 4.81 13.95 11.36
CA PRO A 46 4.14 12.66 11.22
C PRO A 46 2.78 12.73 10.50
N ASN A 47 2.06 13.85 10.62
CA ASN A 47 0.78 14.07 9.95
C ASN A 47 0.90 14.44 8.45
N LEU A 48 2.12 14.57 7.92
CA LEU A 48 2.34 14.77 6.48
C LEU A 48 2.51 13.44 5.73
N ASN A 49 2.72 12.35 6.46
CA ASN A 49 3.09 11.05 5.92
C ASN A 49 1.88 10.18 5.48
N LEU A 50 0.80 10.82 5.00
CA LEU A 50 -0.53 10.20 4.89
C LEU A 50 -0.64 9.02 3.88
N ASP A 51 0.41 8.74 3.11
CA ASP A 51 0.41 7.70 2.07
C ASP A 51 1.47 6.59 2.28
N ILE A 52 2.29 6.64 3.34
CA ILE A 52 3.15 5.50 3.65
C ILE A 52 2.33 4.50 4.44
N ALA A 53 1.85 3.47 3.75
CA ALA A 53 1.20 2.32 4.36
C ALA A 53 2.18 1.62 5.32
N VAL A 54 2.22 2.07 6.57
CA VAL A 54 2.76 1.28 7.68
C VAL A 54 1.70 0.23 7.95
N GLN A 55 1.97 -1.01 7.53
CA GLN A 55 1.10 -2.14 7.82
C GLN A 55 1.06 -2.33 9.34
N GLU A 56 -0.13 -2.21 9.94
CA GLU A 56 -0.33 -2.54 11.35
C GLU A 56 0.06 -4.00 11.60
N GLY A 57 0.76 -4.29 12.70
CA GLY A 57 1.20 -5.65 13.05
C GLY A 57 2.55 -6.09 12.49
N VAL A 58 3.23 -5.28 11.66
CA VAL A 58 4.63 -5.52 11.29
C VAL A 58 5.55 -4.97 12.41
N PRO A 59 6.50 -5.76 12.95
CA PRO A 59 7.46 -5.32 13.96
C PRO A 59 8.08 -3.99 13.58
N THR A 60 8.06 -3.07 14.56
CA THR A 60 8.59 -1.70 14.56
C THR A 60 9.57 -1.41 13.42
N GLN A 61 9.03 -1.03 12.26
CA GLN A 61 9.81 -0.19 11.36
C GLN A 61 10.16 1.06 12.17
N THR A 62 11.44 1.42 12.21
CA THR A 62 11.84 2.65 12.87
C THR A 62 11.20 3.80 12.10
N ASP A 63 10.20 4.43 12.72
CA ASP A 63 9.54 5.62 12.22
C ASP A 63 10.19 6.85 12.87
N LEU A 64 11.02 7.54 12.10
CA LEU A 64 11.68 8.76 12.56
C LEU A 64 10.71 9.95 12.61
N THR A 65 9.57 9.88 11.92
CA THR A 65 8.57 10.97 11.96
C THR A 65 7.88 11.07 13.32
N ALA A 66 7.82 9.98 14.08
CA ALA A 66 7.28 9.98 15.45
C ALA A 66 8.06 10.89 16.41
N GLU A 67 9.30 11.28 16.07
CA GLU A 67 10.13 12.19 16.85
C GLU A 67 9.82 13.68 16.57
N HIS A 68 9.05 13.98 15.52
CA HIS A 68 8.74 15.33 15.06
C HIS A 68 7.36 15.80 15.55
N PRO A 69 7.17 17.11 15.84
CA PRO A 69 5.86 17.65 16.12
C PRO A 69 4.95 17.61 14.88
N ALA A 70 3.65 17.59 15.09
CA ALA A 70 2.70 17.70 13.99
C ALA A 70 2.86 19.05 13.26
N ALA A 71 2.89 19.01 11.93
CA ALA A 71 2.91 20.20 11.09
C ALA A 71 1.55 20.93 11.17
N PRO A 72 1.55 22.28 11.12
CA PRO A 72 0.32 23.06 11.13
C PRO A 72 -0.53 22.78 9.89
N GLU A 73 -1.85 22.96 9.96
CA GLU A 73 -2.71 22.88 8.78
C GLU A 73 -2.29 23.88 7.69
N PRO A 74 -2.38 23.51 6.39
CA PRO A 74 -2.01 24.42 5.32
C PRO A 74 -3.06 25.53 5.21
N GLY A 75 -2.61 26.77 4.98
CA GLY A 75 -3.49 27.93 4.92
C GLY A 75 -3.08 28.96 3.88
N ARG A 76 -3.86 30.04 3.78
CA ARG A 76 -3.53 31.18 2.92
C ARG A 76 -2.30 31.91 3.46
N VAL A 77 -1.41 32.30 2.55
CA VAL A 77 -0.24 33.10 2.89
C VAL A 77 -0.68 34.50 3.35
N PRO A 78 -0.25 34.98 4.52
CA PRO A 78 -0.50 36.36 4.95
C PRO A 78 0.05 37.36 3.93
N THR A 79 -0.67 38.46 3.69
CA THR A 79 -0.28 39.47 2.68
C THR A 79 1.04 40.18 2.97
N ASP A 80 1.45 40.21 4.23
CA ASP A 80 2.69 40.80 4.72
C ASP A 80 3.82 39.77 4.89
N PHE A 81 3.56 38.50 4.59
CA PHE A 81 4.59 37.47 4.63
C PHE A 81 5.51 37.60 3.41
N ASN A 82 6.80 37.84 3.67
CA ASN A 82 7.82 37.98 2.63
C ASN A 82 8.78 36.77 2.68
N PRO A 83 8.51 35.71 1.88
CA PRO A 83 9.36 34.53 1.84
C PRO A 83 10.73 34.86 1.25
N VAL A 84 11.74 34.13 1.73
CA VAL A 84 13.10 34.09 1.17
C VAL A 84 13.44 32.70 0.62
N ALA A 85 12.68 31.68 1.02
CA ALA A 85 12.80 30.31 0.52
C ALA A 85 11.41 29.65 0.45
N ALA A 86 11.20 28.79 -0.54
CA ALA A 86 10.13 27.81 -0.59
C ALA A 86 10.71 26.41 -0.49
N TYR A 87 10.01 25.52 0.22
CA TYR A 87 10.40 24.12 0.33
C TYR A 87 9.28 23.24 -0.20
N ARG A 88 9.64 22.40 -1.18
CA ARG A 88 8.74 21.41 -1.79
C ARG A 88 9.08 20.04 -1.20
N CYS A 89 8.21 19.52 -0.34
CA CYS A 89 8.35 18.20 0.27
C CYS A 89 7.56 17.14 -0.54
N THR A 90 8.25 16.14 -1.08
CA THR A 90 7.67 15.05 -1.89
C THR A 90 7.97 13.69 -1.26
N PHE A 91 6.94 12.89 -0.96
CA PHE A 91 7.04 11.69 -0.09
C PHE A 91 7.32 10.37 -0.82
N PHE A 92 7.86 10.42 -2.04
CA PHE A 92 8.15 9.24 -2.88
C PHE A 92 9.65 8.95 -3.02
N GLY A 93 10.48 9.53 -2.14
CA GLY A 93 11.92 9.30 -2.12
C GLY A 93 12.28 7.94 -1.52
N SER A 94 13.47 7.46 -1.86
CA SER A 94 14.09 6.29 -1.25
C SER A 94 15.57 6.59 -0.98
N LEU A 95 16.07 6.18 0.18
CA LEU A 95 17.46 6.38 0.59
C LEU A 95 18.03 5.07 1.16
N ASP A 96 19.22 4.68 0.70
CA ASP A 96 19.93 3.51 1.23
C ASP A 96 21.11 3.96 2.12
N ASP A 97 21.19 3.44 3.34
CA ASP A 97 22.27 3.72 4.32
C ASP A 97 22.72 2.47 5.08
N ALA A 98 23.60 2.59 6.08
CA ALA A 98 24.09 1.40 6.80
C ALA A 98 23.00 0.56 7.49
N GLN A 99 21.81 1.12 7.72
CA GLN A 99 20.68 0.49 8.39
C GLN A 99 19.75 -0.21 7.38
N GLY A 100 19.71 0.25 6.14
CA GLY A 100 18.99 -0.40 5.05
C GLY A 100 18.42 0.58 4.03
N ARG A 101 17.23 0.27 3.51
CA ARG A 101 16.45 1.14 2.62
C ARG A 101 15.34 1.82 3.39
N TRP A 102 15.32 3.14 3.33
CA TRP A 102 14.31 4.00 3.92
C TRP A 102 13.38 4.53 2.84
N SER A 103 12.10 4.68 3.18
CA SER A 103 11.30 5.71 2.54
C SER A 103 11.87 7.07 2.93
N ALA A 104 11.80 8.02 2.01
CA ALA A 104 12.35 9.34 2.24
C ALA A 104 11.42 10.42 1.69
N VAL A 105 11.43 11.57 2.35
CA VAL A 105 10.91 12.80 1.78
C VAL A 105 12.03 13.49 1.01
N GLN A 106 11.79 13.79 -0.26
CA GLN A 106 12.62 14.68 -1.04
C GLN A 106 12.22 16.12 -0.73
N VAL A 107 13.18 16.91 -0.28
CA VAL A 107 13.02 18.32 0.04
C VAL A 107 13.81 19.12 -0.98
N GLU A 108 13.11 19.86 -1.81
CA GLU A 108 13.71 20.83 -2.73
C GLU A 108 13.61 22.23 -2.12
N THR A 109 14.74 22.92 -2.05
CA THR A 109 14.80 24.33 -1.61
C THR A 109 14.83 25.21 -2.84
N LEU A 110 13.87 26.13 -2.92
CA LEU A 110 13.65 27.03 -4.04
C LEU A 110 13.82 28.48 -3.56
N GLU A 111 14.63 29.26 -4.27
CA GLU A 111 14.87 30.67 -3.98
C GLU A 111 14.65 31.53 -5.23
N GLY A 112 14.46 32.85 -5.06
CA GLY A 112 14.31 33.77 -6.19
C GLY A 112 13.22 34.83 -5.96
N ASP A 113 12.59 35.27 -7.05
CA ASP A 113 11.48 36.23 -7.00
C ASP A 113 10.16 35.51 -6.73
N PHE A 114 9.68 35.62 -5.49
CA PHE A 114 8.43 35.01 -5.05
C PHE A 114 7.15 35.74 -5.51
N GLY A 115 7.25 36.87 -6.23
CA GLY A 115 6.10 37.67 -6.62
C GLY A 115 5.05 36.89 -7.43
N ALA A 116 5.50 36.09 -8.39
CA ALA A 116 4.62 35.23 -9.18
C ALA A 116 3.97 34.13 -8.32
N LEU A 117 4.75 33.49 -7.45
CA LEU A 117 4.26 32.43 -6.57
C LEU A 117 3.21 32.94 -5.58
N LEU A 118 3.49 34.06 -4.91
CA LEU A 118 2.57 34.69 -3.97
C LEU A 118 1.28 35.12 -4.65
N SER A 119 1.36 35.66 -5.88
CA SER A 119 0.18 36.01 -6.68
C SER A 119 -0.65 34.78 -7.02
N ALA A 120 0.00 33.68 -7.43
CA ALA A 120 -0.68 32.43 -7.73
C ALA A 120 -1.34 31.82 -6.50
N LEU A 121 -0.65 31.78 -5.35
CA LEU A 121 -1.17 31.25 -4.07
C LEU A 121 -2.32 32.09 -3.49
N ALA A 122 -2.37 33.39 -3.81
CA ALA A 122 -3.44 34.28 -3.38
C ALA A 122 -4.75 34.09 -4.15
N GLU A 123 -4.73 33.37 -5.28
CA GLU A 123 -5.94 33.09 -6.05
C GLU A 123 -6.94 32.25 -5.22
N PRO A 124 -8.24 32.60 -5.25
CA PRO A 124 -9.25 31.82 -4.56
C PRO A 124 -9.39 30.43 -5.21
N SER A 125 -9.75 29.42 -4.42
CA SER A 125 -10.18 28.14 -5.00
C SER A 125 -11.55 28.29 -5.66
N ASP A 126 -11.75 27.57 -6.76
CA ASP A 126 -13.01 27.61 -7.49
C ASP A 126 -14.10 26.81 -6.77
N GLN A 127 -15.35 27.19 -7.01
CA GLN A 127 -16.53 26.50 -6.47
C GLN A 127 -17.01 25.45 -7.47
N ALA A 128 -17.38 24.27 -6.97
CA ALA A 128 -18.01 23.25 -7.80
C ALA A 128 -19.39 23.72 -8.31
N GLY A 129 -19.62 23.57 -9.60
CA GLY A 129 -20.92 23.86 -10.21
C GLY A 129 -21.92 22.71 -10.06
N PRO A 130 -23.23 22.98 -10.19
CA PRO A 130 -24.22 21.90 -10.24
C PRO A 130 -23.97 20.99 -11.45
N ASN A 131 -24.02 19.67 -11.24
CA ASN A 131 -23.78 18.64 -12.26
C ASN A 131 -22.38 18.68 -12.91
N GLN A 132 -21.38 19.21 -12.21
CA GLN A 132 -20.02 19.21 -12.71
C GLN A 132 -19.46 17.78 -12.77
N ALA A 133 -18.98 17.39 -13.94
CA ALA A 133 -18.22 16.16 -14.13
C ALA A 133 -16.72 16.45 -14.02
N CYS A 134 -16.02 15.64 -13.23
CA CYS A 134 -14.58 15.71 -13.04
C CYS A 134 -13.95 14.37 -13.42
N THR A 135 -12.68 14.41 -13.81
CA THR A 135 -11.88 13.21 -14.05
C THR A 135 -11.61 12.49 -12.72
N ALA A 136 -11.58 11.16 -12.75
CA ALA A 136 -11.34 10.31 -11.58
C ALA A 136 -9.84 9.99 -11.40
N ASP A 137 -8.97 10.91 -11.77
CA ASP A 137 -7.53 10.79 -11.56
C ASP A 137 -7.14 11.32 -10.18
N MET A 138 -6.06 10.79 -9.61
CA MET A 138 -5.47 11.26 -8.36
C MET A 138 -4.30 12.21 -8.68
N GLU A 139 -4.21 13.35 -7.99
CA GLU A 139 -3.08 14.27 -8.12
C GLU A 139 -2.18 14.16 -6.89
N LEU A 140 -0.90 13.89 -7.11
CA LEU A 140 0.11 13.86 -6.05
C LEU A 140 0.63 15.28 -5.85
N VAL A 141 0.16 15.95 -4.80
CA VAL A 141 0.47 17.35 -4.51
C VAL A 141 1.56 17.41 -3.44
N PRO A 142 2.74 17.99 -3.72
CA PRO A 142 3.78 18.11 -2.72
C PRO A 142 3.35 19.09 -1.62
N THR A 143 3.83 18.85 -0.40
CA THR A 143 3.65 19.83 0.68
C THR A 143 4.52 21.04 0.38
N LEU A 144 3.92 22.23 0.43
CA LEU A 144 4.60 23.49 0.18
C LEU A 144 4.75 24.27 1.48
N TRP A 145 6.00 24.57 1.82
CA TRP A 145 6.34 25.49 2.90
C TRP A 145 6.95 26.76 2.33
N LEU A 146 6.69 27.89 2.99
CA LEU A 146 7.36 29.15 2.74
C LEU A 146 8.03 29.62 4.02
N GLN A 147 9.29 30.06 3.93
CA GLN A 147 10.07 30.55 5.07
C GLN A 147 10.51 31.99 4.86
N ASN A 148 10.43 32.82 5.89
CA ASN A 148 10.89 34.20 5.87
C ASN A 148 12.33 34.35 6.39
N SER A 149 12.87 35.58 6.35
CA SER A 149 14.23 35.88 6.81
C SER A 149 14.46 35.75 8.31
N ASN A 150 13.38 35.66 9.12
CA ASN A 150 13.47 35.39 10.55
C ASN A 150 13.56 33.88 10.86
N GLY A 151 13.46 33.03 9.84
CA GLY A 151 13.39 31.57 9.99
C GLY A 151 11.99 31.03 10.30
N GLU A 152 10.98 31.90 10.40
CA GLU A 152 9.58 31.49 10.60
C GLU A 152 9.05 30.92 9.28
N ALA A 153 8.29 29.84 9.37
CA ALA A 153 7.71 29.18 8.22
C ALA A 153 6.21 28.95 8.37
N LEU A 154 5.53 28.75 7.24
CA LEU A 154 4.13 28.39 7.18
C LEU A 154 3.90 27.33 6.09
N ARG A 155 2.85 26.53 6.26
CA ARG A 155 2.36 25.62 5.20
C ARG A 155 1.36 26.36 4.32
N ALA A 156 1.69 26.48 3.04
CA ALA A 156 0.83 27.15 2.07
C ALA A 156 -0.21 26.17 1.52
N ALA A 157 -1.48 26.60 1.52
CA ALA A 157 -2.55 25.89 0.84
C ALA A 157 -2.45 26.14 -0.67
N TRP A 158 -2.56 25.06 -1.45
CA TRP A 158 -2.66 25.16 -2.91
C TRP A 158 -4.07 25.62 -3.32
N PRO A 159 -4.20 26.69 -4.11
CA PRO A 159 -5.47 27.03 -4.75
C PRO A 159 -5.95 25.88 -5.63
N ARG A 160 -7.25 25.58 -5.56
CA ARG A 160 -7.85 24.45 -6.28
C ARG A 160 -8.84 24.88 -7.33
N THR A 161 -8.92 24.10 -8.40
CA THR A 161 -10.00 24.13 -9.38
C THR A 161 -11.29 23.58 -8.77
N SER A 162 -12.39 23.72 -9.49
CA SER A 162 -13.70 23.25 -9.06
C SER A 162 -13.81 21.72 -9.02
N CYS A 163 -12.83 21.01 -9.59
CA CYS A 163 -12.66 19.56 -9.50
C CYS A 163 -11.70 19.12 -8.38
N GLY A 164 -11.25 20.05 -7.52
CA GLY A 164 -10.35 19.73 -6.41
C GLY A 164 -8.88 19.54 -6.81
N LYS A 165 -8.53 19.70 -8.09
CA LYS A 165 -7.14 19.71 -8.57
C LYS A 165 -6.46 21.02 -8.25
N THR A 166 -5.15 21.04 -8.07
CA THR A 166 -4.42 22.30 -7.89
C THR A 166 -4.50 23.16 -9.15
N LYS A 167 -4.48 24.48 -8.99
CA LYS A 167 -4.41 25.40 -10.12
C LYS A 167 -2.98 25.39 -10.71
N PRO A 168 -2.83 25.38 -12.04
CA PRO A 168 -1.52 25.22 -12.68
C PRO A 168 -0.57 26.40 -12.41
N ALA A 169 -1.10 27.61 -12.15
CA ALA A 169 -0.29 28.80 -11.95
C ALA A 169 0.71 28.67 -10.79
N THR A 170 0.35 27.96 -9.71
CA THR A 170 1.26 27.74 -8.58
C THR A 170 2.43 26.85 -8.97
N HIS A 171 2.20 25.79 -9.76
CA HIS A 171 3.27 24.94 -10.30
C HIS A 171 4.19 25.72 -11.22
N THR A 172 3.63 26.47 -12.17
CA THR A 172 4.41 27.30 -13.10
C THR A 172 5.29 28.30 -12.35
N ALA A 173 4.75 28.97 -11.33
CA ALA A 173 5.52 29.93 -10.54
C ALA A 173 6.62 29.27 -9.68
N LEU A 174 6.42 28.04 -9.21
CA LEU A 174 7.46 27.28 -8.52
C LEU A 174 8.59 26.87 -9.48
N ASP A 175 8.26 26.47 -10.71
CA ASP A 175 9.25 26.07 -11.72
C ASP A 175 10.09 27.25 -12.25
N GLU A 176 9.65 28.50 -12.01
CA GLU A 176 10.41 29.72 -12.30
C GLU A 176 11.43 30.09 -11.21
N LEU A 177 11.30 29.52 -10.01
CA LEU A 177 12.27 29.71 -8.92
C LEU A 177 13.54 28.88 -9.18
N GLU A 178 14.66 29.34 -8.61
CA GLU A 178 15.94 28.64 -8.67
C GLU A 178 15.96 27.51 -7.63
N LEU A 179 16.17 26.28 -8.09
CA LEU A 179 16.46 25.14 -7.22
C LEU A 179 17.89 25.28 -6.67
N THR A 180 18.02 25.58 -5.38
CA THR A 180 19.31 25.77 -4.72
C THR A 180 19.82 24.53 -4.00
N ASP A 181 18.92 23.68 -3.53
CA ASP A 181 19.26 22.43 -2.85
C ASP A 181 18.23 21.32 -3.07
N THR A 182 18.68 20.07 -2.98
CA THR A 182 17.82 18.90 -2.94
C THR A 182 18.36 17.91 -1.92
N THR A 183 17.57 17.66 -0.88
CA THR A 183 17.94 16.77 0.22
C THR A 183 16.93 15.63 0.35
N LEU A 184 17.39 14.44 0.71
CA LEU A 184 16.54 13.31 1.09
C LEU A 184 16.59 13.15 2.61
N LEU A 185 15.43 13.18 3.26
CA LEU A 185 15.31 12.94 4.70
C LEU A 185 14.63 11.59 4.93
N PRO A 186 15.23 10.69 5.74
CA PRO A 186 14.65 9.37 6.00
C PRO A 186 13.36 9.49 6.83
N LEU A 187 12.37 8.64 6.54
CA LEU A 187 11.11 8.58 7.29
C LEU A 187 10.97 7.24 8.00
N VAL A 188 10.72 6.18 7.22
CA VAL A 188 10.43 4.84 7.74
C VAL A 188 11.42 3.84 7.13
N LEU A 189 12.06 3.04 7.97
CA LEU A 189 12.93 1.96 7.49
C LEU A 189 12.08 0.87 6.83
N GLN A 190 12.10 0.80 5.50
CA GLN A 190 11.28 -0.12 4.71
C GLN A 190 11.92 -1.50 4.58
N VAL A 191 13.25 -1.56 4.46
CA VAL A 191 14.01 -2.81 4.34
C VAL A 191 15.29 -2.70 5.16
N THR A 192 15.58 -3.66 6.03
CA THR A 192 16.84 -3.68 6.79
C THR A 192 18.03 -3.95 5.85
N ARG A 193 19.23 -3.56 6.26
CA ARG A 193 20.46 -3.80 5.50
C ARG A 193 20.66 -5.29 5.21
N GLU A 194 20.41 -6.15 6.19
CA GLU A 194 20.49 -7.61 6.03
C GLU A 194 19.51 -8.13 4.98
N ALA A 195 18.22 -7.74 5.06
CA ALA A 195 17.23 -8.17 4.08
C ALA A 195 17.53 -7.63 2.68
N LEU A 196 17.99 -6.37 2.59
CA LEU A 196 18.30 -5.72 1.33
C LEU A 196 19.49 -6.39 0.62
N ASP A 197 20.56 -6.69 1.36
CA ASP A 197 21.76 -7.34 0.82
C ASP A 197 21.45 -8.78 0.38
N ALA A 198 20.49 -9.45 1.03
CA ALA A 198 20.00 -10.78 0.67
C ALA A 198 18.87 -10.78 -0.39
N ASN A 199 18.44 -9.60 -0.87
CA ASN A 199 17.30 -9.45 -1.78
C ASN A 199 16.02 -10.15 -1.25
N CYS A 200 15.77 -9.99 0.04
CA CYS A 200 14.59 -10.44 0.77
C CYS A 200 13.61 -9.28 0.96
N ALA A 201 12.31 -9.60 1.03
CA ALA A 201 11.31 -8.65 1.46
C ALA A 201 11.24 -8.61 2.99
N MET A 202 10.81 -7.49 3.58
CA MET A 202 10.56 -7.43 5.03
C MET A 202 9.31 -8.20 5.45
N THR A 203 8.38 -8.43 4.51
CA THR A 203 7.14 -9.16 4.73
C THR A 203 6.90 -10.15 3.59
N ALA A 204 6.38 -11.32 3.92
CA ALA A 204 5.92 -12.30 2.94
C ALA A 204 4.58 -12.89 3.39
N GLY A 205 3.69 -13.20 2.43
CA GLY A 205 2.50 -13.98 2.71
C GLY A 205 2.89 -15.41 3.10
N THR A 206 2.14 -16.01 4.01
CA THR A 206 2.37 -17.38 4.45
C THR A 206 2.18 -18.40 3.32
N PRO A 207 2.78 -19.61 3.43
CA PRO A 207 2.81 -20.58 2.34
C PRO A 207 1.42 -21.04 1.86
N GLU A 208 0.42 -21.12 2.74
CA GLU A 208 -0.96 -21.46 2.39
C GLU A 208 -1.63 -20.46 1.44
N GLN A 209 -1.18 -19.20 1.42
CA GLN A 209 -1.65 -18.22 0.44
C GLN A 209 -1.19 -18.54 -0.98
N SER A 210 -0.05 -19.22 -1.14
CA SER A 210 0.40 -19.69 -2.45
C SER A 210 -0.58 -20.69 -3.07
N LEU A 211 -1.33 -21.43 -2.25
CA LEU A 211 -2.40 -22.32 -2.73
C LEU A 211 -3.64 -21.53 -3.17
N LEU A 212 -3.95 -20.41 -2.51
CA LEU A 212 -5.09 -19.55 -2.86
C LEU A 212 -4.87 -18.81 -4.19
N PHE A 213 -3.67 -18.28 -4.42
CA PHE A 213 -3.37 -17.51 -5.64
C PHE A 213 -2.79 -18.37 -6.78
N GLY A 214 -2.21 -19.53 -6.48
CA GLY A 214 -1.68 -20.46 -7.51
C GLY A 214 -2.76 -21.10 -8.39
N GLY A 215 -4.03 -21.10 -7.95
CA GLY A 215 -5.18 -21.54 -8.73
C GLY A 215 -5.99 -20.41 -9.38
N MET A 216 -5.80 -19.16 -8.94
CA MET A 216 -6.46 -17.99 -9.51
C MET A 216 -5.55 -17.31 -10.51
N GLY A 217 -5.53 -17.82 -11.75
CA GLY A 217 -5.20 -16.94 -12.86
C GLY A 217 -6.14 -15.73 -12.76
N LEU A 218 -5.59 -14.51 -12.78
CA LEU A 218 -6.38 -13.29 -12.84
C LEU A 218 -7.24 -13.37 -14.11
N GLN A 219 -8.46 -13.91 -13.99
CA GLN A 219 -9.35 -14.04 -15.13
C GLN A 219 -9.78 -12.62 -15.45
N THR A 220 -9.22 -12.04 -16.52
CA THR A 220 -9.86 -10.91 -17.19
C THR A 220 -11.25 -11.39 -17.60
N PHE A 221 -12.27 -10.97 -16.86
CA PHE A 221 -13.66 -11.16 -17.23
C PHE A 221 -13.86 -10.48 -18.59
N PRO A 222 -14.22 -11.21 -19.66
CA PRO A 222 -14.58 -10.56 -20.90
C PRO A 222 -15.88 -9.77 -20.69
N ASP A 223 -15.89 -8.52 -21.14
CA ASP A 223 -17.08 -7.67 -21.17
C ASP A 223 -18.25 -8.40 -21.85
N GLY A 224 -19.37 -8.56 -21.14
CA GLY A 224 -20.65 -8.97 -21.72
C GLY A 224 -21.35 -10.17 -21.07
N MET A 225 -21.38 -10.29 -19.74
CA MET A 225 -22.29 -11.24 -19.09
C MET A 225 -23.73 -10.70 -19.15
N SER A 226 -24.59 -11.36 -19.91
CA SER A 226 -26.05 -11.21 -19.77
C SER A 226 -26.51 -11.86 -18.46
N ASP A 227 -27.42 -11.20 -17.75
CA ASP A 227 -28.03 -11.69 -16.50
C ASP A 227 -28.44 -13.18 -16.58
N GLY A 228 -27.82 -14.02 -15.74
CA GLY A 228 -28.30 -15.38 -15.43
C GLY A 228 -27.50 -16.58 -15.95
N ALA A 229 -26.30 -16.40 -16.52
CA ALA A 229 -25.42 -17.52 -16.84
C ALA A 229 -24.46 -17.83 -15.67
N GLU A 230 -24.42 -19.08 -15.21
CA GLU A 230 -23.41 -19.52 -14.24
C GLU A 230 -22.00 -19.39 -14.86
N PRO A 231 -20.99 -18.94 -14.09
CA PRO A 231 -19.63 -18.82 -14.59
C PRO A 231 -19.14 -20.20 -15.02
N THR A 232 -18.98 -20.38 -16.32
CA THR A 232 -18.42 -21.62 -16.85
C THR A 232 -16.92 -21.58 -16.60
N THR A 233 -16.44 -22.34 -15.62
CA THR A 233 -15.01 -22.49 -15.38
C THR A 233 -14.39 -23.18 -16.58
N ILE A 234 -13.61 -22.45 -17.39
CA ILE A 234 -12.73 -23.09 -18.37
C ILE A 234 -11.65 -23.79 -17.54
N PRO A 235 -11.46 -25.12 -17.65
CA PRO A 235 -10.36 -25.78 -16.96
C PRO A 235 -9.06 -25.19 -17.49
N ALA A 236 -8.40 -24.35 -16.69
CA ALA A 236 -7.03 -23.96 -16.97
C ALA A 236 -6.17 -25.21 -16.82
N SER A 237 -5.25 -25.45 -17.76
CA SER A 237 -4.20 -26.45 -17.54
C SER A 237 -3.51 -26.11 -16.20
N PRO A 238 -3.21 -27.12 -15.36
CA PRO A 238 -2.41 -26.88 -14.16
C PRO A 238 -1.16 -26.11 -14.55
N ALA A 239 -0.79 -25.10 -13.77
CA ALA A 239 0.46 -24.39 -14.00
C ALA A 239 1.60 -25.44 -13.99
N GLU A 240 2.41 -25.42 -15.05
CA GLU A 240 3.53 -26.36 -15.16
C GLU A 240 4.52 -26.05 -14.04
N ALA A 241 4.87 -27.06 -13.24
CA ALA A 241 5.81 -26.88 -12.15
C ALA A 241 7.16 -26.40 -12.74
N PRO A 242 7.79 -25.36 -12.16
CA PRO A 242 9.04 -24.84 -12.66
C PRO A 242 10.12 -25.94 -12.65
N SER A 243 10.91 -26.03 -13.72
CA SER A 243 12.02 -26.97 -13.76
C SER A 243 13.17 -26.49 -12.87
N LEU A 244 13.41 -27.24 -11.80
CA LEU A 244 14.55 -27.05 -10.89
C LEU A 244 15.82 -27.75 -11.38
N ALA A 245 15.84 -28.27 -12.62
CA ALA A 245 17.03 -28.89 -13.19
C ALA A 245 18.17 -27.88 -13.32
N GLY A 246 19.37 -28.25 -12.84
CA GLY A 246 20.55 -27.38 -12.93
C GLY A 246 20.48 -26.15 -12.02
N VAL A 247 19.62 -26.15 -10.99
CA VAL A 247 19.74 -25.23 -9.86
C VAL A 247 21.04 -25.54 -9.12
N ASP A 248 21.85 -24.52 -8.86
CA ASP A 248 23.18 -24.63 -8.25
C ASP A 248 23.33 -23.75 -6.99
N GLY A 249 22.25 -23.12 -6.55
CA GLY A 249 22.16 -22.40 -5.28
C GLY A 249 20.73 -21.99 -4.99
N ALA A 250 20.50 -21.38 -3.81
CA ALA A 250 19.27 -20.65 -3.54
C ALA A 250 19.48 -19.57 -2.48
N SER A 251 18.91 -18.39 -2.69
CA SER A 251 18.75 -17.39 -1.63
C SER A 251 17.59 -17.81 -0.71
N VAL A 252 17.78 -17.76 0.60
CA VAL A 252 16.79 -18.14 1.61
C VAL A 252 16.43 -16.93 2.45
N CYS A 253 15.14 -16.62 2.53
CA CYS A 253 14.59 -15.59 3.41
C CYS A 253 13.70 -16.26 4.46
N VAL A 254 13.99 -16.10 5.74
CA VAL A 254 13.23 -16.69 6.86
C VAL A 254 12.30 -15.65 7.45
N TYR A 255 11.07 -16.05 7.75
CA TYR A 255 10.03 -15.18 8.30
C TYR A 255 9.42 -15.80 9.56
N THR A 256 8.93 -14.93 10.44
CA THR A 256 8.17 -15.27 11.65
C THR A 256 6.76 -14.71 11.55
N VAL A 257 5.76 -15.52 11.86
CA VAL A 257 4.34 -15.13 11.84
C VAL A 257 3.93 -14.75 13.26
N ASP A 258 3.39 -13.55 13.44
CA ASP A 258 2.69 -13.22 14.68
C ASP A 258 1.22 -13.65 14.53
N LEU A 259 0.80 -14.62 15.33
CA LEU A 259 -0.54 -15.21 15.26
C LEU A 259 -1.61 -14.31 15.93
N GLN A 260 -1.38 -13.01 16.09
CA GLN A 260 -2.44 -12.11 16.54
C GLN A 260 -3.59 -12.17 15.52
N GLN A 261 -4.66 -12.88 15.87
CA GLN A 261 -5.94 -12.79 15.19
C GLN A 261 -6.35 -11.33 15.23
N ASP A 262 -6.44 -10.67 14.07
CA ASP A 262 -6.96 -9.32 13.98
C ASP A 262 -8.38 -9.30 14.58
N PRO A 263 -8.58 -8.65 15.75
CA PRO A 263 -9.87 -8.67 16.44
C PRO A 263 -10.95 -7.93 15.63
N ASP A 264 -10.59 -7.07 14.68
CA ASP A 264 -11.53 -6.20 13.96
C ASP A 264 -12.22 -6.90 12.78
N LEU A 265 -11.63 -7.99 12.26
CA LEU A 265 -12.27 -8.82 11.22
C LEU A 265 -13.38 -9.73 11.78
N SER A 266 -13.48 -9.87 13.10
CA SER A 266 -14.56 -10.60 13.78
C SER A 266 -15.95 -10.03 13.47
N GLU A 267 -16.06 -8.71 13.30
CA GLU A 267 -17.32 -8.04 13.03
C GLU A 267 -17.78 -8.21 11.57
N LEU A 268 -16.84 -8.32 10.62
CA LEU A 268 -17.14 -8.55 9.19
C LEU A 268 -17.58 -9.99 8.91
N ASN A 269 -17.09 -10.95 9.69
CA ASN A 269 -17.54 -12.35 9.63
C ASN A 269 -18.98 -12.57 10.15
N SER A 270 -19.64 -11.51 10.66
CA SER A 270 -21.01 -11.57 11.18
C SER A 270 -22.10 -11.10 10.19
N VAL A 271 -21.71 -10.67 8.99
CA VAL A 271 -22.65 -10.19 7.96
C VAL A 271 -23.31 -11.39 7.26
N ALA A 272 -24.55 -11.69 7.66
CA ALA A 272 -25.35 -12.76 7.06
C ALA A 272 -25.65 -12.48 5.57
N GLY A 273 -25.19 -13.36 4.68
CA GLY A 273 -25.55 -13.37 3.26
C GLY A 273 -24.37 -13.25 2.27
N ILE A 274 -23.14 -13.27 2.75
CA ILE A 274 -21.95 -13.40 1.91
C ILE A 274 -21.59 -14.89 1.89
N ASP A 275 -21.57 -15.55 0.72
CA ASP A 275 -21.16 -16.95 0.64
C ASP A 275 -19.71 -17.12 1.13
N ASP A 276 -19.55 -17.87 2.22
CA ASP A 276 -18.44 -17.93 3.18
C ASP A 276 -17.05 -18.33 2.64
N LEU A 277 -16.88 -18.68 1.36
CA LEU A 277 -15.66 -19.38 0.91
C LEU A 277 -14.65 -18.51 0.15
N ALA A 278 -15.05 -17.42 -0.50
CA ALA A 278 -14.13 -16.62 -1.34
C ALA A 278 -13.68 -15.32 -0.66
N LEU A 279 -14.60 -14.57 -0.06
CA LEU A 279 -14.29 -13.29 0.59
C LEU A 279 -13.65 -13.48 1.98
N GLY A 280 -14.13 -14.43 2.79
CA GLY A 280 -13.55 -14.73 4.10
C GLY A 280 -12.10 -15.27 4.02
N ALA A 281 -11.76 -16.01 2.96
CA ALA A 281 -10.42 -16.52 2.73
C ALA A 281 -9.45 -15.42 2.22
N MET A 282 -9.93 -14.46 1.42
CA MET A 282 -9.14 -13.29 1.02
C MET A 282 -8.88 -12.32 2.18
N MET A 283 -9.70 -12.35 3.23
CA MET A 283 -9.60 -11.44 4.37
C MET A 283 -8.76 -11.97 5.53
N ASN A 284 -8.36 -13.25 5.52
CA ASN A 284 -7.48 -13.85 6.52
C ASN A 284 -6.08 -14.17 5.96
N LEU A 285 -5.49 -13.21 5.23
CA LEU A 285 -4.11 -13.35 4.75
C LEU A 285 -3.14 -13.17 5.92
N GLN A 286 -2.49 -14.24 6.34
CA GLN A 286 -1.41 -14.19 7.34
C GLN A 286 -0.07 -13.77 6.70
N PHE A 287 0.64 -12.84 7.34
CA PHE A 287 1.95 -12.40 6.86
C PHE A 287 3.03 -12.71 7.89
N GLY A 288 4.21 -13.10 7.41
CA GLY A 288 5.41 -13.21 8.22
C GLY A 288 6.31 -11.99 8.08
N THR A 289 7.00 -11.65 9.17
CA THR A 289 8.06 -10.63 9.19
C THR A 289 9.43 -11.28 9.05
N PHE A 290 10.29 -10.66 8.25
CA PHE A 290 11.67 -11.08 8.02
C PHE A 290 12.44 -11.26 9.34
N ALA A 291 13.05 -12.43 9.49
CA ALA A 291 13.81 -12.83 10.68
C ALA A 291 15.29 -13.10 10.38
N GLY A 292 15.66 -13.30 9.11
CA GLY A 292 17.04 -13.50 8.70
C GLY A 292 17.16 -14.08 7.30
N ALA A 293 18.37 -14.06 6.75
CA ALA A 293 18.67 -14.61 5.44
C ALA A 293 19.88 -15.54 5.44
N SER A 294 19.90 -16.47 4.49
CA SER A 294 21.03 -17.37 4.24
C SER A 294 21.07 -17.79 2.78
N THR A 295 22.09 -18.58 2.40
CA THR A 295 22.23 -19.18 1.07
C THR A 295 22.31 -20.69 1.18
N LEU A 296 21.66 -21.40 0.25
CA LEU A 296 21.90 -22.81 0.02
C LEU A 296 23.00 -22.98 -1.02
N GLU A 297 24.06 -23.67 -0.62
CA GLU A 297 25.14 -24.09 -1.52
C GLU A 297 24.64 -25.17 -2.50
N ALA A 298 25.42 -25.43 -3.56
CA ALA A 298 25.00 -26.30 -4.67
C ALA A 298 24.57 -27.72 -4.25
N ASP A 299 25.19 -28.29 -3.23
CA ASP A 299 24.84 -29.61 -2.69
C ASP A 299 23.48 -29.60 -1.98
N ALA A 300 23.23 -28.59 -1.14
CA ALA A 300 21.93 -28.37 -0.50
C ALA A 300 20.83 -27.99 -1.49
N ALA A 301 21.14 -27.15 -2.49
CA ALA A 301 20.19 -26.71 -3.50
C ALA A 301 19.71 -27.87 -4.39
N SER A 302 20.52 -28.92 -4.56
CA SER A 302 20.12 -30.14 -5.26
C SER A 302 18.92 -30.85 -4.61
N LEU A 303 18.69 -30.63 -3.30
CA LEU A 303 17.54 -31.16 -2.56
C LEU A 303 16.22 -30.51 -2.99
N LEU A 304 16.25 -29.32 -3.60
CA LEU A 304 15.05 -28.65 -4.11
C LEU A 304 14.43 -29.44 -5.27
N ALA A 305 15.24 -30.06 -6.13
CA ALA A 305 14.74 -30.92 -7.20
C ALA A 305 14.07 -32.19 -6.65
N ALA A 306 14.59 -32.75 -5.55
CA ALA A 306 13.98 -33.88 -4.86
C ALA A 306 12.63 -33.48 -4.23
N ALA A 307 12.56 -32.27 -3.65
CA ALA A 307 11.31 -31.72 -3.12
C ALA A 307 10.22 -31.55 -4.19
N ALA A 308 10.57 -31.15 -5.42
CA ALA A 308 9.60 -31.07 -6.54
C ALA A 308 9.05 -32.43 -6.99
N SER A 309 9.73 -33.52 -6.62
CA SER A 309 9.30 -34.90 -6.92
C SER A 309 8.66 -35.58 -5.71
N ALA A 310 8.46 -34.86 -4.61
CA ALA A 310 7.93 -35.42 -3.37
C ALA A 310 6.43 -35.78 -3.48
N SER A 311 5.98 -36.64 -2.58
CA SER A 311 4.56 -36.96 -2.46
C SER A 311 3.77 -35.81 -1.84
N GLN A 312 2.47 -35.76 -2.15
CA GLN A 312 1.54 -34.85 -1.50
C GLN A 312 1.60 -34.97 0.03
N ALA A 313 1.64 -33.82 0.70
CA ALA A 313 1.60 -33.74 2.15
C ALA A 313 0.24 -34.22 2.70
N PRO A 314 0.21 -34.88 3.86
CA PRO A 314 -1.05 -35.22 4.52
C PRO A 314 -1.81 -33.96 4.94
N GLU A 315 -3.12 -34.10 5.13
CA GLU A 315 -3.93 -33.02 5.70
C GLU A 315 -3.41 -32.64 7.09
N CYS A 316 -3.22 -31.34 7.29
CA CYS A 316 -2.73 -30.77 8.53
C CYS A 316 -3.22 -29.32 8.65
N SER A 317 -3.67 -28.96 9.85
CA SER A 317 -4.28 -27.67 10.19
C SER A 317 -3.51 -26.94 11.29
N THR A 318 -2.21 -27.25 11.45
CA THR A 318 -1.36 -26.54 12.41
C THR A 318 -0.73 -25.36 11.70
N ASP A 319 -1.07 -24.14 12.14
CA ASP A 319 -0.52 -22.93 11.56
C ASP A 319 1.00 -22.84 11.82
N PRO A 320 1.81 -22.49 10.81
CA PRO A 320 3.25 -22.29 11.00
C PRO A 320 3.52 -20.97 11.72
N THR A 321 4.46 -20.96 12.67
CA THR A 321 4.98 -19.70 13.25
C THR A 321 6.26 -19.25 12.54
N ARG A 322 6.88 -20.13 11.75
CA ARG A 322 8.08 -19.84 10.96
C ARG A 322 8.02 -20.50 9.59
N PHE A 323 8.39 -19.75 8.57
CA PHE A 323 8.52 -20.27 7.21
C PHE A 323 9.72 -19.65 6.49
N ALA A 324 10.16 -20.30 5.42
CA ALA A 324 11.20 -19.81 4.53
C ALA A 324 10.64 -19.60 3.12
N VAL A 325 11.06 -18.53 2.47
CA VAL A 325 10.92 -18.31 1.03
C VAL A 325 12.28 -18.49 0.40
N LEU A 326 12.39 -19.54 -0.42
CA LEU A 326 13.60 -19.89 -1.14
C LEU A 326 13.47 -19.41 -2.57
N TRP A 327 14.55 -18.86 -3.09
CA TRP A 327 14.65 -18.39 -4.45
C TRP A 327 15.77 -19.14 -5.14
N PRO A 328 15.44 -20.18 -5.93
CA PRO A 328 16.44 -21.00 -6.61
C PRO A 328 17.29 -20.15 -7.54
N GLU A 329 18.55 -20.54 -7.68
CA GLU A 329 19.53 -19.88 -8.53
C GLU A 329 20.11 -20.85 -9.54
N ARG A 330 20.45 -20.33 -10.72
CA ARG A 330 21.15 -21.05 -11.78
C ARG A 330 22.26 -20.17 -12.32
N ALA A 331 23.51 -20.64 -12.24
CA ALA A 331 24.68 -19.89 -12.67
C ALA A 331 24.73 -18.48 -12.04
N GLY A 332 24.39 -18.38 -10.75
CA GLY A 332 24.36 -17.13 -9.99
C GLY A 332 23.22 -16.17 -10.35
N THR A 333 22.21 -16.64 -11.10
CA THR A 333 21.01 -15.86 -11.42
C THR A 333 19.80 -16.47 -10.73
N ARG A 334 19.09 -15.65 -9.95
CA ARG A 334 17.84 -16.01 -9.28
C ARG A 334 16.73 -16.28 -10.30
N LEU A 335 16.00 -17.36 -10.09
CA LEU A 335 14.80 -17.70 -10.87
C LEU A 335 13.61 -16.88 -10.36
N ASP A 336 12.65 -16.61 -11.24
CA ASP A 336 11.46 -15.80 -10.93
C ASP A 336 10.41 -16.54 -10.07
N THR A 337 10.63 -17.82 -9.80
CA THR A 337 9.69 -18.67 -9.07
C THR A 337 10.28 -19.06 -7.72
N SER A 338 9.65 -18.60 -6.65
CA SER A 338 10.02 -18.96 -5.29
C SER A 338 9.42 -20.30 -4.86
N ILE A 339 10.02 -20.90 -3.85
CA ILE A 339 9.55 -22.10 -3.14
C ILE A 339 9.30 -21.67 -1.70
N GLN A 340 8.15 -22.02 -1.14
CA GLN A 340 7.88 -21.74 0.27
C GLN A 340 7.92 -23.02 1.10
N VAL A 341 8.49 -22.95 2.30
CA VAL A 341 8.64 -24.10 3.20
C VAL A 341 8.26 -23.70 4.61
N GLU A 342 7.34 -24.43 5.22
CA GLU A 342 7.05 -24.31 6.65
C GLU A 342 8.20 -24.93 7.44
N LEU A 343 8.78 -24.18 8.38
CA LEU A 343 9.90 -24.64 9.20
C LEU A 343 9.40 -25.34 10.47
N ASP A 344 8.17 -25.04 10.87
CA ASP A 344 7.41 -25.65 11.95
C ASP A 344 5.97 -25.98 11.49
N GLY A 345 5.05 -26.23 12.42
CA GLY A 345 3.67 -26.58 12.10
C GLY A 345 3.58 -27.88 11.30
N CYS A 346 3.01 -27.82 10.09
CA CYS A 346 2.83 -28.96 9.21
C CYS A 346 4.06 -29.32 8.37
N GLN A 347 5.10 -28.48 8.39
CA GLN A 347 6.36 -28.68 7.67
C GLN A 347 6.16 -29.05 6.19
N ARG A 348 5.27 -28.32 5.52
CA ARG A 348 4.94 -28.51 4.10
C ARG A 348 5.82 -27.65 3.20
N LEU A 349 5.98 -28.11 1.97
CA LEU A 349 6.66 -27.39 0.89
C LEU A 349 5.66 -27.04 -0.21
N PHE A 350 5.78 -25.83 -0.74
CA PHE A 350 4.86 -25.27 -1.71
C PHE A 350 5.64 -24.79 -2.93
N LEU A 351 5.34 -25.38 -4.07
CA LEU A 351 5.73 -24.85 -5.37
C LEU A 351 4.52 -24.12 -5.98
N PRO A 352 4.72 -22.99 -6.66
CA PRO A 352 3.66 -22.31 -7.37
C PRO A 352 2.91 -23.26 -8.31
N GLY A 353 1.58 -23.29 -8.21
CA GLY A 353 0.73 -24.16 -9.02
C GLY A 353 0.67 -25.63 -8.59
N SER A 354 1.34 -26.02 -7.51
CA SER A 354 1.33 -27.38 -6.97
C SER A 354 0.52 -27.49 -5.68
N HIS A 355 0.12 -28.71 -5.33
CA HIS A 355 -0.38 -29.03 -3.99
C HIS A 355 0.77 -29.01 -2.97
N ALA A 356 0.45 -28.88 -1.69
CA ALA A 356 1.44 -29.01 -0.63
C ALA A 356 2.17 -30.37 -0.69
N LEU A 357 3.50 -30.33 -0.61
CA LEU A 357 4.40 -31.48 -0.73
C LEU A 357 5.12 -31.76 0.59
N VAL A 358 5.57 -33.00 0.78
CA VAL A 358 6.47 -33.35 1.89
C VAL A 358 7.91 -32.94 1.52
N PRO A 359 8.55 -32.00 2.22
CA PRO A 359 9.96 -31.66 1.96
C PRO A 359 10.89 -32.82 2.31
N ALA A 360 12.07 -32.85 1.67
CA ALA A 360 13.14 -33.75 2.09
C ALA A 360 13.55 -33.43 3.55
N PRO A 361 13.71 -34.42 4.44
CA PRO A 361 14.13 -34.18 5.83
C PRO A 361 15.44 -33.41 5.93
N GLU A 362 16.38 -33.69 5.03
CA GLU A 362 17.66 -33.00 4.93
C GLU A 362 17.48 -31.50 4.61
N LEU A 363 16.51 -31.15 3.76
CA LEU A 363 16.21 -29.76 3.43
C LEU A 363 15.66 -29.02 4.65
N LEU A 364 14.72 -29.62 5.40
CA LEU A 364 14.20 -29.01 6.62
C LEU A 364 15.30 -28.76 7.66
N ASN A 365 16.19 -29.74 7.86
CA ASN A 365 17.30 -29.61 8.82
C ASN A 365 18.28 -28.49 8.47
N ILE A 366 18.46 -28.18 7.18
CA ILE A 366 19.33 -27.09 6.72
C ILE A 366 18.67 -25.72 6.94
N LEU A 367 17.33 -25.65 6.88
CA LEU A 367 16.57 -24.40 6.96
C LEU A 367 16.19 -23.99 8.39
N GLN A 368 16.30 -24.88 9.37
CA GLN A 368 16.00 -24.63 10.79
C GLN A 368 17.15 -23.92 11.50
#